data_AF-A0A7W1KFK5-F1
#
_entry.id   AF-A0A7W1KFK5-F1
#
_cell.length_a   1.000
_cell.length_b   1.000
_cell.length_c   1.000
_cell.angle_alpha   90.00
_cell.angle_beta   90.00
_cell.angle_gamma   90.00
#
_symmetry.space_group_name_H-M   'P 1'
#
loop_
_entity.id
_entity.type
_entity.pdbx_description
1 polymer ?
#
loop_
_entity_poly.entity_id
_entity_poly.type
_entity_poly.pdbx_seq_one_letter_code
_entity_poly.pdbx_strand_id
1 'polypeptide(L)'
;MSLEKKEQFHDHSSHDHGHNASFTGELMHHLPYAIFSVALAMIILTLIDYSSVSQSVGHAARKASCSGYHMLFHSFHFLHILFAATGTVITFSRFSNNFLKTVIVGTLSPAFFCMLSDVVLPYAAGRLLGVDMELHICFHRELQNVLPFLGIGFINGLILSRHHSSMISIFSLGSHVSHILISSLASLFYMVSHGFDNWYPQMGMVFLFLVIAIVIPCTLSDVLVPMYWAGVKPGSHDKE
;
A
#
# COMPACT_ATOMS: atom_id res chain seq x y z
N MET A 1 -6.05 -60.51 19.35
CA MET A 1 -4.77 -59.90 19.78
C MET A 1 -4.29 -59.07 18.59
N SER A 2 -4.77 -57.82 18.46
CA SER A 2 -4.11 -56.60 18.97
C SER A 2 -2.94 -56.21 18.04
N LEU A 3 -2.81 -55.03 17.44
CA LEU A 3 -3.48 -53.73 17.44
C LEU A 3 -2.94 -53.03 16.18
N GLU A 4 -3.79 -52.50 15.29
CA GLU A 4 -3.32 -51.57 14.25
C GLU A 4 -3.73 -50.15 14.67
N LYS A 5 -2.72 -49.31 14.83
CA LYS A 5 -2.73 -48.00 15.47
C LYS A 5 -3.44 -47.01 14.54
N LYS A 6 -4.69 -46.66 14.84
CA LYS A 6 -5.41 -45.56 14.18
C LYS A 6 -4.89 -44.26 14.79
N GLU A 7 -3.88 -43.65 14.17
CA GLU A 7 -3.43 -42.30 14.55
C GLU A 7 -4.53 -41.31 14.18
N GLN A 8 -5.18 -40.83 15.24
CA GLN A 8 -6.23 -39.83 15.24
C GLN A 8 -5.58 -38.49 14.90
N PHE A 9 -5.71 -38.07 13.64
CA PHE A 9 -5.29 -36.73 13.19
C PHE A 9 -6.20 -35.72 13.90
N HIS A 10 -5.64 -35.06 14.91
CA HIS A 10 -6.30 -33.96 15.59
C HIS A 10 -6.43 -32.79 14.60
N ASP A 11 -7.64 -32.63 14.09
CA ASP A 11 -8.05 -31.45 13.34
C ASP A 11 -8.03 -30.26 14.31
N HIS A 12 -7.00 -29.42 14.19
CA HIS A 12 -6.93 -28.17 14.92
C HIS A 12 -7.97 -27.24 14.32
N SER A 13 -9.11 -27.18 15.01
CA SER A 13 -10.13 -26.14 14.94
C SER A 13 -9.54 -24.80 14.52
N SER A 14 -9.63 -24.50 13.23
CA SER A 14 -9.50 -23.14 12.73
C SER A 14 -10.69 -22.39 13.30
N HIS A 15 -10.41 -21.57 14.32
CA HIS A 15 -11.35 -20.58 14.83
C HIS A 15 -11.66 -19.60 13.69
N ASP A 16 -12.70 -19.95 12.94
CA ASP A 16 -13.31 -19.10 11.94
C ASP A 16 -14.09 -18.03 12.69
N HIS A 17 -13.38 -16.97 13.08
CA HIS A 17 -14.02 -15.80 13.63
C HIS A 17 -14.74 -15.09 12.49
N GLY A 18 -16.04 -15.41 12.36
CA GLY A 18 -17.01 -14.62 11.61
C GLY A 18 -17.01 -13.19 12.12
N HIS A 19 -16.17 -12.34 11.54
CA HIS A 19 -16.19 -10.92 11.77
C HIS A 19 -17.04 -10.28 10.69
N ASN A 20 -18.15 -9.69 11.12
CA ASN A 20 -18.92 -8.74 10.32
C ASN A 20 -17.95 -7.78 9.62
N ALA A 21 -17.89 -7.82 8.29
CA ALA A 21 -17.02 -7.00 7.45
C ALA A 21 -17.45 -5.53 7.49
N SER A 22 -17.27 -4.89 8.64
CA SER A 22 -17.41 -3.45 8.82
C SER A 22 -16.11 -2.79 8.38
N PHE A 23 -16.21 -1.68 7.65
CA PHE A 23 -15.06 -0.84 7.28
C PHE A 23 -14.14 -0.57 8.46
N THR A 24 -14.70 -0.32 9.65
CA THR A 24 -13.93 -0.07 10.87
C THR A 24 -13.15 -1.31 11.32
N GLY A 25 -13.71 -2.50 11.16
CA GLY A 25 -13.03 -3.76 11.47
C GLY A 25 -11.81 -3.97 10.57
N GLU A 26 -11.99 -3.71 9.27
CA GLU A 26 -10.90 -3.79 8.30
C GLU A 26 -9.82 -2.76 8.60
N LEU A 27 -10.21 -1.50 8.82
CA LEU A 27 -9.28 -0.42 9.15
C LEU A 27 -8.46 -0.73 10.42
N MET A 28 -9.10 -1.26 11.47
CA MET A 28 -8.42 -1.63 12.72
C MET A 28 -7.46 -2.80 12.54
N HIS A 29 -7.75 -3.73 11.62
CA HIS A 29 -6.83 -4.80 11.26
C HIS A 29 -5.62 -4.27 10.47
N HIS A 30 -5.80 -3.22 9.67
CA HIS A 30 -4.76 -2.62 8.82
C HIS A 30 -3.85 -1.66 9.58
N LEU A 31 -4.38 -1.00 10.60
CA LEU A 31 -3.69 0.05 11.35
C LEU A 31 -2.32 -0.38 11.92
N PRO A 32 -2.15 -1.56 12.54
CA PRO A 32 -0.85 -1.99 13.06
C PRO A 32 0.22 -2.11 11.96
N TYR A 33 -0.15 -2.58 10.77
CA TYR A 33 0.75 -2.70 9.64
C TYR A 33 1.19 -1.33 9.11
N ALA A 34 0.28 -0.34 9.09
CA ALA A 34 0.60 1.03 8.73
C ALA A 34 1.56 1.68 9.75
N ILE A 35 1.29 1.54 11.06
CA ILE A 35 2.16 2.04 12.14
C ILE A 35 3.58 1.48 12.00
N PHE A 36 3.72 0.15 11.84
CA PHE A 36 5.01 -0.49 11.70
C PHE A 36 5.73 -0.07 10.41
N SER A 37 5.00 0.02 9.30
CA SER A 37 5.53 0.43 8.00
C SER A 37 6.05 1.86 7.99
N VAL A 38 5.31 2.81 8.59
CA VAL A 38 5.76 4.20 8.70
C VAL A 38 6.98 4.31 9.61
N ALA A 39 6.99 3.60 10.73
CA ALA A 39 8.16 3.56 11.62
C ALA A 39 9.41 3.04 10.89
N LEU A 40 9.26 1.94 10.13
CA LEU A 40 10.34 1.37 9.34
C LEU A 40 10.81 2.33 8.23
N ALA A 41 9.88 3.00 7.54
CA ALA A 41 10.22 3.99 6.53
C ALA A 41 11.02 5.17 7.10
N MET A 42 10.66 5.66 8.29
CA MET A 42 11.42 6.72 8.98
C MET A 42 12.80 6.26 9.43
N ILE A 43 12.96 5.01 9.87
CA ILE A 43 14.27 4.44 10.18
C ILE A 43 15.12 4.39 8.91
N ILE A 44 14.55 3.91 7.79
CA ILE A 44 15.25 3.85 6.50
C ILE A 44 15.68 5.24 6.04
N LEU A 45 14.79 6.24 6.10
CA LEU A 45 15.13 7.62 5.76
C LEU A 45 16.25 8.15 6.67
N THR A 46 16.17 7.91 7.97
CA THR A 46 17.20 8.34 8.94
C THR A 46 18.57 7.73 8.62
N LEU A 47 18.61 6.45 8.26
CA LEU A 47 19.84 5.76 7.88
C LEU A 47 20.44 6.35 6.59
N ILE A 48 19.60 6.68 5.60
CA ILE A 48 20.03 7.31 4.36
C ILE A 48 20.54 8.73 4.64
N ASP A 49 19.77 9.54 5.39
CA ASP A 49 20.16 10.89 5.81
C ASP A 49 21.52 10.86 6.53
N TYR A 50 21.69 9.97 7.52
CA TYR A 50 22.96 9.79 8.24
C TYR A 50 24.13 9.44 7.32
N SER A 51 23.92 8.50 6.38
CA SER A 51 24.95 8.10 5.41
C SER A 51 25.32 9.23 4.43
N SER A 52 24.37 10.10 4.10
CA SER A 52 24.55 11.23 3.19
C SER A 52 25.26 12.40 3.85
N VAL A 53 24.95 12.70 5.12
CA VAL A 53 25.62 13.73 5.94
C VAL A 53 27.08 13.37 6.18
N SER A 54 27.38 12.09 6.44
CA SER A 54 28.76 11.60 6.62
C SER A 54 29.67 11.85 5.42
N GLN A 55 29.09 12.00 4.21
CA GLN A 55 29.82 12.22 2.97
C GLN A 55 29.84 13.68 2.51
N SER A 56 29.22 14.63 3.23
CA SER A 56 28.98 15.95 2.64
C SER A 56 28.97 17.18 3.55
N VAL A 57 29.84 18.14 3.21
CA VAL A 57 29.74 19.54 3.62
C VAL A 57 29.55 20.39 2.36
N GLY A 58 28.35 20.92 2.12
CA GLY A 58 28.09 21.92 1.07
C GLY A 58 26.78 21.78 0.28
N HIS A 59 26.42 22.84 -0.48
CA HIS A 59 25.19 22.93 -1.27
C HIS A 59 25.05 21.86 -2.38
N ALA A 60 26.17 21.39 -2.96
CA ALA A 60 26.16 20.40 -4.03
C ALA A 60 25.62 19.04 -3.56
N ALA A 61 25.91 18.65 -2.31
CA ALA A 61 25.45 17.39 -1.77
C ALA A 61 23.97 17.40 -1.38
N ARG A 62 23.46 18.53 -0.86
CA ARG A 62 22.02 18.68 -0.60
C ARG A 62 21.21 18.51 -1.89
N LYS A 63 21.70 19.06 -3.01
CA LYS A 63 21.08 18.87 -4.34
C LYS A 63 21.14 17.42 -4.81
N ALA A 64 22.24 16.70 -4.55
CA ALA A 64 22.36 15.28 -4.87
C ALA A 64 21.40 14.41 -4.04
N SER A 65 21.25 14.68 -2.73
CA SER A 65 20.26 13.99 -1.89
C SER A 65 18.83 14.25 -2.35
N CYS A 66 18.48 15.49 -2.73
CA CYS A 66 17.15 15.79 -3.29
C CYS A 66 16.87 14.98 -4.56
N SER A 67 17.86 14.84 -5.45
CA SER A 67 17.74 14.00 -6.64
C SER A 67 17.56 12.52 -6.29
N GLY A 68 18.29 12.02 -5.29
CA GLY A 68 18.16 10.64 -4.82
C GLY A 68 16.79 10.35 -4.21
N TYR A 69 16.28 11.25 -3.36
CA TYR A 69 14.95 11.12 -2.77
C TYR A 69 13.85 11.16 -3.81
N HIS A 70 13.99 12.01 -4.83
CA HIS A 70 13.05 12.04 -5.95
C HIS A 70 13.04 10.71 -6.72
N MET A 71 14.21 10.11 -6.98
CA MET A 71 14.29 8.78 -7.63
C MET A 71 13.67 7.67 -6.77
N LEU A 72 13.93 7.69 -5.45
CA LEU A 72 13.37 6.73 -4.51
C LEU A 72 11.85 6.88 -4.43
N PHE A 73 11.34 8.10 -4.35
CA PHE A 73 9.90 8.39 -4.41
C PHE A 73 9.26 7.75 -5.64
N HIS A 74 9.74 8.03 -6.85
CA HIS A 74 9.17 7.46 -8.06
C HIS A 74 9.26 5.93 -8.10
N SER A 75 10.40 5.37 -7.69
CA SER A 75 10.59 3.92 -7.62
C SER A 75 9.56 3.25 -6.71
N PHE A 76 9.39 3.76 -5.49
CA PHE A 76 8.42 3.21 -4.55
C PHE A 76 6.98 3.48 -4.99
N HIS A 77 6.67 4.66 -5.51
CA HIS A 77 5.32 4.98 -5.99
C HIS A 77 4.88 4.06 -7.13
N PHE A 78 5.75 3.77 -8.10
CA PHE A 78 5.41 2.86 -9.20
C PHE A 78 5.25 1.41 -8.72
N LEU A 79 6.09 0.95 -7.79
CA LEU A 79 5.93 -0.35 -7.14
C LEU A 79 4.63 -0.42 -6.33
N HIS A 80 4.26 0.65 -5.64
CA HIS A 80 2.99 0.72 -4.91
C HIS A 80 1.81 0.52 -5.85
N ILE A 81 1.77 1.23 -6.99
CA ILE A 81 0.72 1.09 -8.02
C ILE A 81 0.63 -0.36 -8.52
N LEU A 82 1.77 -1.02 -8.76
CA LEU A 82 1.81 -2.42 -9.21
C LEU A 82 1.16 -3.36 -8.19
N PHE A 83 1.54 -3.26 -6.91
CA PHE A 83 0.98 -4.11 -5.86
C PHE A 83 -0.49 -3.80 -5.57
N ALA A 84 -0.87 -2.52 -5.55
CA ALA A 84 -2.25 -2.08 -5.36
C ALA A 84 -3.17 -2.58 -6.48
N ALA A 85 -2.74 -2.49 -7.74
CA ALA A 85 -3.50 -3.03 -8.88
C ALA A 85 -3.62 -4.54 -8.82
N THR A 86 -2.54 -5.25 -8.46
CA THR A 86 -2.55 -6.70 -8.25
C THR A 86 -3.60 -7.09 -7.20
N GLY A 87 -3.55 -6.46 -6.02
CA GLY A 87 -4.47 -6.71 -4.91
C GLY A 87 -5.92 -6.41 -5.27
N THR A 88 -6.18 -5.23 -5.86
CA THR A 88 -7.52 -4.79 -6.30
C THR A 88 -8.14 -5.80 -7.27
N VAL A 89 -7.38 -6.28 -8.26
CA VAL A 89 -7.88 -7.26 -9.24
C VAL A 89 -8.18 -8.60 -8.60
N ILE A 90 -7.32 -9.09 -7.70
CA ILE A 90 -7.54 -10.35 -6.97
C ILE A 90 -8.81 -10.26 -6.13
N THR A 91 -8.93 -9.20 -5.31
CA THR A 91 -10.10 -8.99 -4.46
C THR A 91 -11.38 -8.86 -5.28
N PHE A 92 -11.37 -8.04 -6.34
CA PHE A 92 -12.55 -7.86 -7.18
C PHE A 92 -12.97 -9.15 -7.89
N SER A 93 -12.01 -9.89 -8.45
CA SER A 93 -12.29 -11.12 -9.20
C SER A 93 -12.81 -12.26 -8.31
N ARG A 94 -12.57 -12.19 -6.99
CA ARG A 94 -13.17 -13.12 -6.01
C ARG A 94 -14.69 -12.98 -5.91
N PHE A 95 -15.23 -11.78 -6.13
CA PHE A 95 -16.64 -11.48 -5.93
C PHE A 95 -17.42 -11.17 -7.22
N SER A 96 -16.72 -10.93 -8.34
CA SER A 96 -17.36 -10.62 -9.62
C SER A 96 -16.58 -11.22 -10.80
N ASN A 97 -17.32 -11.89 -11.69
CA ASN A 97 -16.79 -12.47 -12.93
C ASN A 97 -16.84 -11.51 -14.15
N ASN A 98 -17.26 -10.26 -13.97
CA ASN A 98 -17.41 -9.32 -15.07
C ASN A 98 -16.07 -8.65 -15.43
N PHE A 99 -15.46 -9.10 -16.53
CA PHE A 99 -14.15 -8.61 -17.00
C PHE A 99 -14.09 -7.08 -17.20
N LEU A 100 -15.15 -6.46 -17.75
CA LEU A 100 -15.17 -5.02 -17.97
C LEU A 100 -15.11 -4.26 -16.63
N LYS A 101 -15.87 -4.71 -15.64
CA LYS A 101 -15.80 -4.13 -14.29
C LYS A 101 -14.44 -4.38 -13.65
N THR A 102 -13.83 -5.55 -13.85
CA THR A 102 -12.48 -5.84 -13.35
C THR A 102 -11.46 -4.86 -13.92
N VAL A 103 -11.51 -4.60 -15.23
CA VAL A 103 -10.62 -3.62 -15.87
C VAL A 103 -10.82 -2.24 -15.26
N ILE A 104 -12.06 -1.77 -15.13
CA ILE A 104 -12.34 -0.43 -14.60
C ILE A 104 -11.88 -0.29 -13.14
N VAL A 105 -12.29 -1.22 -12.27
CA VAL A 105 -11.99 -1.16 -10.84
C VAL A 105 -10.49 -1.40 -10.59
N GLY A 106 -9.92 -2.43 -11.23
CA GLY A 106 -8.52 -2.81 -11.10
C GLY A 106 -7.52 -1.82 -11.69
N THR A 107 -7.98 -0.81 -12.44
CA THR A 107 -7.11 0.25 -12.96
C THR A 107 -7.40 1.61 -12.33
N LEU A 108 -8.65 2.05 -12.25
CA LEU A 108 -9.00 3.38 -11.74
C LEU A 108 -8.82 3.50 -10.22
N SER A 109 -9.15 2.45 -9.46
CA SER A 109 -8.98 2.47 -8.00
C SER A 109 -7.51 2.67 -7.58
N PRO A 110 -6.57 1.79 -7.95
CA PRO A 110 -5.16 1.97 -7.58
C PRO A 110 -4.57 3.26 -8.15
N ALA A 111 -4.92 3.65 -9.37
CA ALA A 111 -4.47 4.92 -9.95
C ALA A 111 -4.83 6.14 -9.09
N PHE A 112 -6.06 6.17 -8.57
CA PHE A 112 -6.54 7.26 -7.74
C PHE A 112 -6.00 7.19 -6.30
N PHE A 113 -6.13 6.04 -5.63
CA PHE A 113 -5.81 5.93 -4.21
C PHE A 113 -4.30 5.92 -3.93
N CYS A 114 -3.46 5.36 -4.81
CA CYS A 114 -2.00 5.46 -4.65
C CYS A 114 -1.51 6.90 -4.82
N MET A 115 -2.13 7.68 -5.71
CA MET A 115 -1.83 9.12 -5.80
C MET A 115 -2.29 9.85 -4.53
N LEU A 116 -3.47 9.51 -4.02
CA LEU A 116 -4.02 10.12 -2.82
C LEU A 116 -3.11 9.88 -1.61
N SER A 117 -2.67 8.63 -1.39
CA SER A 117 -1.82 8.26 -0.25
C SER A 117 -0.38 8.78 -0.38
N ASP A 118 0.23 8.70 -1.56
CA ASP A 118 1.67 8.91 -1.70
C ASP A 118 2.05 10.35 -2.05
N VAL A 119 1.10 11.14 -2.57
CA VAL A 119 1.34 12.49 -3.08
C VAL A 119 0.44 13.51 -2.40
N VAL A 120 -0.89 13.35 -2.54
CA VAL A 120 -1.85 14.40 -2.16
C VAL A 120 -1.90 14.58 -0.64
N LEU A 121 -2.04 13.50 0.13
CA LEU A 121 -2.10 13.59 1.59
C LEU A 121 -0.75 13.96 2.22
N PRO A 122 0.40 13.45 1.78
CA PRO A 122 1.71 13.90 2.26
C PRO A 122 1.99 15.37 1.93
N TYR A 123 1.62 15.84 0.73
CA TYR A 123 1.65 17.27 0.38
C TYR A 123 0.77 18.09 1.34
N ALA A 124 -0.48 17.69 1.54
CA ALA A 124 -1.39 18.39 2.44
C ALA A 124 -0.87 18.42 3.88
N ALA A 125 -0.31 17.31 4.38
CA ALA A 125 0.30 17.23 5.70
C ALA A 125 1.48 18.21 5.85
N GLY A 126 2.37 18.29 4.85
CA GLY A 126 3.47 19.25 4.89
C GLY A 126 3.02 20.71 4.86
N ARG A 127 2.01 21.03 4.05
CA ARG A 127 1.38 22.37 4.05
C ARG A 127 0.73 22.70 5.38
N LEU A 128 0.04 21.74 6.01
CA LEU A 128 -0.57 21.90 7.33
C LEU A 128 0.48 22.10 8.43
N LEU A 129 1.67 21.54 8.26
CA LEU A 129 2.82 21.72 9.15
C LEU A 129 3.62 23.01 8.88
N GLY A 130 3.15 23.84 7.94
CA GLY A 130 3.73 25.15 7.62
C GLY A 130 4.92 25.11 6.66
N VAL A 131 5.13 23.98 5.96
CA VAL A 131 6.24 23.81 5.00
C VAL A 131 5.77 24.17 3.60
N ASP A 132 6.57 24.98 2.88
CA ASP A 132 6.29 25.35 1.49
C ASP A 132 6.68 24.21 0.53
N MET A 133 5.81 23.23 0.40
CA MET A 133 6.01 22.11 -0.52
C MET A 133 5.55 22.41 -1.95
N GLU A 134 6.22 21.79 -2.92
CA GLU A 134 5.79 21.77 -4.32
C GLU A 134 4.89 20.56 -4.61
N LEU A 135 3.81 20.76 -5.35
CA LEU A 135 2.90 19.68 -5.74
C LEU A 135 3.40 19.01 -7.03
N HIS A 136 3.76 17.73 -6.94
CA HIS A 136 4.17 16.93 -8.09
C HIS A 136 3.17 15.79 -8.35
N ILE A 137 2.42 15.89 -9.44
CA ILE A 137 1.43 14.87 -9.82
C ILE A 137 2.05 13.91 -10.86
N CYS A 138 2.37 12.70 -10.42
CA CYS A 138 3.01 11.67 -11.26
C CYS A 138 2.18 11.29 -12.50
N PHE A 139 0.86 11.24 -12.41
CA PHE A 139 0.01 10.89 -13.56
C PHE A 139 0.07 11.91 -14.70
N HIS A 140 0.48 13.16 -14.43
CA HIS A 140 0.63 14.17 -15.46
C HIS A 140 2.06 14.20 -16.04
N ARG A 141 3.06 14.01 -15.19
CA ARG A 141 4.48 14.18 -15.57
C ARG A 141 5.18 12.88 -15.96
N GLU A 142 4.76 11.76 -15.39
CA GLU A 142 5.42 10.45 -15.47
C GLU A 142 4.49 9.35 -15.99
N LEU A 143 3.45 9.70 -16.75
CA LEU A 143 2.42 8.77 -17.22
C LEU A 143 3.02 7.55 -17.96
N GLN A 144 4.09 7.78 -18.72
CA GLN A 144 4.83 6.73 -19.44
C GLN A 144 5.42 5.66 -18.50
N ASN A 145 5.75 6.02 -17.26
CA ASN A 145 6.28 5.12 -16.25
C ASN A 145 5.15 4.53 -15.39
N VAL A 146 4.09 5.29 -15.14
CA VAL A 146 2.93 4.81 -14.37
C VAL A 146 2.17 3.69 -15.10
N LEU A 147 1.92 3.84 -16.41
CA LEU A 147 1.10 2.89 -17.18
C LEU A 147 1.69 1.47 -17.24
N PRO A 148 3.00 1.25 -17.48
CA PRO A 148 3.59 -0.09 -17.45
C PRO A 148 3.42 -0.80 -16.11
N PHE A 149 3.67 -0.12 -14.99
CA PHE A 149 3.55 -0.73 -13.66
C PHE A 149 2.08 -1.05 -13.32
N LEU A 150 1.15 -0.16 -13.68
CA LEU A 150 -0.28 -0.40 -13.57
C LEU A 150 -0.72 -1.61 -14.40
N GLY A 151 -0.27 -1.68 -15.66
CA GLY A 151 -0.59 -2.78 -16.57
C GLY A 151 -0.03 -4.11 -16.11
N ILE A 152 1.23 -4.15 -15.66
CA ILE A 152 1.86 -5.36 -15.11
C ILE A 152 1.15 -5.80 -13.83
N GLY A 153 0.83 -4.88 -12.92
CA GLY A 153 0.08 -5.19 -11.71
C GLY A 153 -1.31 -5.77 -12.02
N PHE A 154 -2.01 -5.18 -12.98
CA PHE A 154 -3.30 -5.69 -13.44
C PHE A 154 -3.21 -7.11 -14.04
N ILE A 155 -2.25 -7.34 -14.96
CA ILE A 155 -2.03 -8.66 -15.57
C ILE A 155 -1.64 -9.69 -14.50
N ASN A 156 -0.74 -9.32 -13.59
CA ASN A 156 -0.32 -10.19 -12.49
C ASN A 156 -1.52 -10.57 -11.60
N GLY A 157 -2.39 -9.61 -11.27
CA GLY A 157 -3.63 -9.86 -10.54
C GLY A 157 -4.57 -10.83 -11.27
N LEU A 158 -4.73 -10.69 -12.59
CA LEU A 158 -5.56 -11.59 -13.40
C LEU A 158 -5.01 -13.01 -13.49
N ILE A 159 -3.68 -13.16 -13.61
CA ILE A 159 -3.03 -14.46 -13.62
C ILE A 159 -3.23 -15.14 -12.26
N LEU A 160 -2.97 -14.40 -11.18
CA LEU A 160 -3.06 -14.95 -9.84
C LEU A 160 -4.50 -15.29 -9.44
N SER A 161 -5.49 -14.49 -9.86
CA SER A 161 -6.90 -14.77 -9.58
C SER A 161 -7.42 -16.04 -10.27
N ARG A 162 -6.71 -16.57 -11.27
CA ARG A 162 -7.08 -17.79 -12.01
C ARG A 162 -6.40 -19.06 -11.50
N HIS A 163 -5.38 -18.95 -10.66
CA HIS A 163 -4.66 -20.11 -10.11
C HIS A 163 -5.22 -20.52 -8.73
N HIS A 164 -5.48 -21.81 -8.49
CA HIS A 164 -6.11 -22.29 -7.25
C HIS A 164 -5.12 -22.70 -6.14
N SER A 165 -5.59 -22.50 -4.90
CA SER A 165 -5.19 -23.08 -3.61
C SER A 165 -3.89 -22.62 -2.92
N SER A 166 -4.05 -22.26 -1.64
CA SER A 166 -3.08 -21.91 -0.59
C SER A 166 -2.08 -20.77 -0.83
N MET A 167 -1.45 -20.67 -1.99
CA MET A 167 -0.48 -19.58 -2.25
C MET A 167 -1.11 -18.20 -2.36
N ILE A 168 -2.39 -18.08 -2.76
CA ILE A 168 -3.07 -16.79 -2.85
C ILE A 168 -3.17 -16.10 -1.49
N SER A 169 -3.46 -16.82 -0.41
CA SER A 169 -3.60 -16.20 0.92
C SER A 169 -2.26 -15.62 1.41
N ILE A 170 -1.19 -16.39 1.25
CA ILE A 170 0.17 -15.96 1.62
C ILE A 170 0.64 -14.80 0.74
N PHE A 171 0.43 -14.91 -0.58
CA PHE A 171 0.79 -13.85 -1.51
C PHE A 171 -0.04 -12.59 -1.27
N SER A 172 -1.34 -12.72 -1.01
CA SER A 172 -2.23 -11.60 -0.70
C SER A 172 -1.77 -10.89 0.56
N LEU A 173 -1.45 -11.63 1.63
CA LEU A 173 -0.94 -11.03 2.86
C LEU A 173 0.45 -10.39 2.66
N GLY A 174 1.35 -11.08 1.95
CA GLY A 174 2.70 -10.57 1.66
C GLY A 174 2.69 -9.34 0.77
N SER A 175 1.88 -9.34 -0.29
CA SER A 175 1.62 -8.19 -1.15
C SER A 175 0.96 -7.06 -0.37
N HIS A 176 0.08 -7.39 0.57
CA HIS A 176 -0.58 -6.40 1.43
C HIS A 176 0.42 -5.69 2.35
N VAL A 177 1.23 -6.42 3.10
CA VAL A 177 2.29 -5.82 3.94
C VAL A 177 3.30 -5.04 3.09
N SER A 178 3.70 -5.60 1.94
CA SER A 178 4.67 -4.96 1.05
C SER A 178 4.14 -3.65 0.49
N HIS A 179 2.88 -3.58 0.04
CA HIS A 179 2.35 -2.34 -0.55
C HIS A 179 2.20 -1.23 0.49
N ILE A 180 1.80 -1.52 1.74
CA ILE A 180 1.73 -0.51 2.82
C ILE A 180 3.13 0.04 3.12
N LEU A 181 4.14 -0.84 3.21
CA LEU A 181 5.53 -0.42 3.42
C LEU A 181 6.05 0.44 2.28
N ILE A 182 5.80 0.02 1.04
CA ILE A 182 6.22 0.74 -0.16
C ILE A 182 5.51 2.09 -0.25
N SER A 183 4.22 2.17 0.06
CA SER A 183 3.48 3.44 0.16
C SER A 183 4.05 4.34 1.25
N SER A 184 4.44 3.78 2.40
CA SER A 184 5.09 4.53 3.49
C SER A 184 6.42 5.14 3.04
N LEU A 185 7.24 4.37 2.33
CA LEU A 185 8.48 4.84 1.76
C LEU A 185 8.22 5.90 0.68
N ALA A 186 7.29 5.67 -0.24
CA ALA A 186 6.91 6.62 -1.29
C ALA A 186 6.48 7.96 -0.69
N SER A 187 5.54 7.94 0.26
CA SER A 187 5.02 9.13 0.93
C SER A 187 6.10 9.93 1.65
N LEU A 188 6.99 9.24 2.36
CA LEU A 188 8.06 9.89 3.11
C LEU A 188 9.12 10.48 2.17
N PHE A 189 9.54 9.75 1.13
CA PHE A 189 10.45 10.27 0.11
C PHE A 189 9.83 11.40 -0.72
N TYR A 190 8.52 11.38 -0.96
CA TYR A 190 7.81 12.49 -1.58
C TYR A 190 7.99 13.77 -0.75
N MET A 191 7.72 13.69 0.56
CA MET A 191 7.83 14.84 1.46
C MET A 191 9.22 15.45 1.43
N VAL A 192 10.27 14.66 1.63
CA VAL A 192 11.64 15.18 1.69
C VAL A 192 12.19 15.62 0.33
N SER A 193 11.71 15.06 -0.78
CA SER A 193 12.13 15.49 -2.13
C SER A 193 11.43 16.76 -2.62
N HIS A 194 10.26 17.09 -2.06
CA HIS A 194 9.42 18.22 -2.51
C HIS A 194 9.30 19.35 -1.47
N GLY A 195 10.27 19.47 -0.57
CA GLY A 195 10.44 20.66 0.28
C GLY A 195 10.44 20.42 1.78
N PHE A 196 10.14 19.20 2.25
CA PHE A 196 10.16 18.87 3.68
C PHE A 196 11.51 18.28 4.12
N ASP A 197 12.60 19.00 3.84
CA ASP A 197 13.97 18.54 4.14
C ASP A 197 14.27 18.50 5.65
N ASN A 198 13.78 19.47 6.42
CA ASN A 198 13.93 19.53 7.87
C ASN A 198 12.78 18.83 8.64
N TRP A 199 12.58 17.55 8.37
CA TRP A 199 11.47 16.76 8.92
C TRP A 199 11.62 16.34 10.38
N TYR A 200 12.87 16.21 10.87
CA TYR A 200 13.19 15.67 12.19
C TYR A 200 12.50 16.41 13.36
N PRO A 201 12.45 17.75 13.44
CA PRO A 201 11.79 18.45 14.55
C PRO A 201 10.28 18.19 14.65
N GLN A 202 9.64 17.84 13.54
CA GLN A 202 8.20 17.58 13.45
C GLN A 202 7.90 16.08 13.25
N MET A 203 8.87 15.19 13.49
CA MET A 203 8.78 13.77 13.16
C MET A 203 7.53 13.09 13.74
N GLY A 204 7.10 13.47 14.95
CA GLY A 204 5.92 12.89 15.60
C GLY A 204 4.63 13.21 14.86
N MET A 205 4.48 14.44 14.36
CA MET A 205 3.32 14.83 13.56
C MET A 205 3.37 14.22 12.17
N VAL A 206 4.55 14.17 11.55
CA VAL A 206 4.76 13.48 10.27
C VAL A 206 4.36 12.00 10.39
N PHE A 207 4.81 11.33 11.44
CA PHE A 207 4.43 9.94 11.73
C PHE A 207 2.91 9.76 11.78
N LEU A 208 2.21 10.57 12.57
CA LEU A 208 0.75 10.49 12.71
C LEU A 208 0.03 10.75 11.38
N PHE A 209 0.43 11.80 10.65
CA PHE A 209 -0.20 12.11 9.37
C PHE A 209 0.05 11.03 8.32
N LEU A 210 1.24 10.46 8.24
CA LEU A 210 1.55 9.40 7.30
C LEU A 210 0.78 8.11 7.62
N VAL A 211 0.64 7.72 8.89
CA VAL A 211 -0.18 6.57 9.26
C VAL A 211 -1.61 6.73 8.75
N ILE A 212 -2.21 7.91 8.94
CA ILE A 212 -3.56 8.22 8.46
C ILE A 212 -3.61 8.26 6.92
N ALA A 213 -2.62 8.91 6.30
CA ALA A 213 -2.53 9.08 4.85
C ALA A 213 -2.42 7.76 4.08
N ILE A 214 -1.94 6.72 4.73
CA ILE A 214 -1.73 5.41 4.10
C ILE A 214 -2.89 4.48 4.44
N VAL A 215 -3.22 4.33 5.72
CA VAL A 215 -4.24 3.36 6.15
C VAL A 215 -5.61 3.67 5.55
N ILE A 216 -6.01 4.94 5.45
CA ILE A 216 -7.34 5.29 4.93
C ILE A 216 -7.45 5.02 3.43
N PRO A 217 -6.60 5.60 2.54
CA PRO A 217 -6.75 5.40 1.10
C PRO A 217 -6.47 3.96 0.66
N CYS A 218 -5.46 3.29 1.24
CA CYS A 218 -5.11 1.93 0.82
C CYS A 218 -6.19 0.93 1.23
N THR A 219 -6.73 0.99 2.46
CA THR A 219 -7.85 0.11 2.86
C THR A 219 -9.12 0.38 2.04
N LEU A 220 -9.39 1.64 1.67
CA LEU A 220 -10.49 1.97 0.78
C LEU A 220 -10.32 1.31 -0.60
N SER A 221 -9.14 1.40 -1.19
CA SER A 221 -8.84 0.84 -2.51
C SER A 221 -8.83 -0.69 -2.52
N ASP A 222 -8.26 -1.32 -1.50
CA ASP A 222 -8.02 -2.76 -1.49
C ASP A 222 -9.29 -3.58 -1.21
N VAL A 223 -10.21 -3.02 -0.42
CA VAL A 223 -11.34 -3.76 0.13
C VAL A 223 -12.67 -3.13 -0.25
N LEU A 224 -12.90 -1.87 0.17
CA LEU A 224 -14.23 -1.27 0.04
C LEU A 224 -14.64 -1.06 -1.41
N VAL A 225 -13.75 -0.51 -2.24
CA VAL A 225 -14.06 -0.21 -3.64
C VAL A 225 -14.34 -1.50 -4.44
N PRO A 226 -13.48 -2.55 -4.38
CA PRO A 226 -13.77 -3.83 -4.99
C PRO A 226 -15.09 -4.46 -4.54
N MET A 227 -15.33 -4.53 -3.22
CA MET A 227 -16.53 -5.16 -2.67
C MET A 227 -17.81 -4.41 -3.04
N TYR A 228 -17.77 -3.07 -2.99
CA TYR A 228 -18.90 -2.23 -3.36
C TYR A 228 -19.29 -2.43 -4.83
N TRP A 229 -18.32 -2.40 -5.75
CA TRP A 229 -18.60 -2.58 -7.19
C TRP A 229 -18.93 -4.02 -7.59
N ALA A 230 -18.49 -5.00 -6.81
CA ALA A 230 -18.90 -6.39 -6.96
C ALA A 230 -20.34 -6.63 -6.46
N GLY A 231 -20.92 -5.69 -5.71
CA GLY A 231 -22.29 -5.79 -5.20
C GLY A 231 -22.43 -6.68 -3.97
N VAL A 232 -21.35 -6.87 -3.21
CA VAL A 232 -21.37 -7.64 -1.96
C VAL A 232 -22.15 -6.84 -0.90
N LYS A 233 -23.21 -7.43 -0.35
CA LYS A 233 -23.96 -6.82 0.75
C LYS A 233 -23.25 -7.11 2.08
N PRO A 234 -23.11 -6.13 3.00
CA PRO A 234 -22.60 -6.41 4.34
C PRO A 234 -23.48 -7.46 5.02
N GLY A 235 -22.92 -8.64 5.34
CA GLY A 235 -23.61 -9.70 6.08
C GLY A 235 -24.16 -10.89 5.29
N SER A 236 -23.75 -11.12 4.03
CA SER A 236 -24.22 -12.28 3.24
C SER A 236 -23.33 -13.52 3.26
N HIS A 237 -22.38 -13.64 4.20
CA HIS A 237 -21.64 -14.90 4.40
C HIS A 237 -22.39 -15.80 5.39
N ASP A 238 -23.46 -16.39 4.90
CA ASP A 238 -23.96 -17.69 5.35
C ASP A 238 -24.35 -18.47 4.09
N LYS A 239 -23.73 -19.64 3.91
CA LYS A 239 -24.00 -20.72 2.92
C LYS A 239 -23.26 -20.62 1.59
N GLU A 240 -22.12 -21.30 1.50
CA GLU A 240 -22.01 -22.61 0.83
C GLU A 240 -20.77 -23.37 1.32
#